data_AF-A0A946CX18-F1
#
_entry.id   AF-A0A946CX18-F1
#
_cell.length_a   1.000
_cell.length_b   1.000
_cell.length_c   1.000
_cell.angle_alpha   90.00
_cell.angle_beta   90.00
_cell.angle_gamma   90.00
#
_symmetry.space_group_name_H-M   'P 1'
#
loop_
_entity.id
_entity.type
_entity.pdbx_description
1 polymer ?
#
loop_
_entity_poly.entity_id
_entity_poly.type
_entity_poly.pdbx_seq_one_letter_code
_entity_poly.pdbx_strand_id
1 'polypeptide(L)'
;LVSIIPRKRGSPVDVIVSELMIFANSSWGIQLKSANIAAMYRVKTKSKTGLSTVPLPHETMGLEAYAWVSSPLRRYVDLVNQRQLISHLLSYEPTYSNTSEDLNSIVSDFETKYAQYADFQRSMERFWCLKWVQQTDQREFEAEVLRENLVRLDIIPLVCKVNNMTETNVGGKVLIRILDINLFDNFATSEWIKNL
;
A
#
# COMPACT_ATOMS: atom_id res chain seq x y z
N LEU A 1 25.11 -0.75 -12.61
CA LEU A 1 24.19 0.28 -13.11
C LEU A 1 22.78 -0.05 -12.62
N VAL A 2 22.02 0.93 -12.16
CA VAL A 2 20.62 0.76 -11.73
C VAL A 2 19.71 0.75 -12.96
N SER A 3 18.75 -0.16 -13.02
CA SER A 3 17.71 -0.18 -14.06
C SER A 3 16.35 -0.18 -13.41
N ILE A 4 15.48 0.74 -13.83
CA ILE A 4 14.10 0.83 -13.39
C ILE A 4 13.23 0.54 -14.60
N ILE A 5 12.50 -0.57 -14.53
CA ILE A 5 11.67 -1.05 -15.64
C ILE A 5 10.21 -1.04 -15.18
N PRO A 6 9.28 -0.42 -15.94
CA PRO A 6 7.87 -0.49 -15.63
C PRO A 6 7.39 -1.94 -15.54
N ARG A 7 6.81 -2.30 -14.40
CA ARG A 7 6.16 -3.61 -14.25
C ARG A 7 4.87 -3.59 -15.06
N LYS A 8 4.77 -4.45 -16.09
CA LYS A 8 3.48 -4.73 -16.76
C LYS A 8 2.50 -5.25 -15.71
N ARG A 9 1.39 -4.54 -15.51
CA ARG A 9 0.28 -4.96 -14.65
C ARG A 9 -0.92 -5.29 -15.52
N GLY A 10 -1.85 -6.08 -14.98
CA GLY A 10 -3.12 -6.38 -15.65
C GLY A 10 -2.99 -7.46 -16.72
N SER A 11 -1.98 -8.33 -16.63
CA SER A 11 -2.04 -9.58 -17.40
C SER A 11 -3.27 -10.39 -16.97
N PRO A 12 -3.90 -11.18 -17.85
CA PRO A 12 -5.05 -12.00 -17.46
C PRO A 12 -4.77 -12.89 -16.24
N VAL A 13 -3.53 -13.41 -16.14
CA VAL A 13 -3.09 -14.22 -15.00
C VAL A 13 -3.03 -13.40 -13.70
N ASP A 14 -2.45 -12.19 -13.73
CA ASP A 14 -2.41 -11.33 -12.55
C ASP A 14 -3.81 -11.00 -12.04
N VAL A 15 -4.74 -10.72 -12.97
CA VAL A 15 -6.14 -10.40 -12.65
C VAL A 15 -6.84 -11.62 -12.06
N ILE A 16 -6.71 -12.79 -12.68
CA ILE A 16 -7.32 -14.03 -12.16
C ILE A 16 -6.80 -14.32 -10.75
N VAL A 17 -5.49 -14.23 -10.54
CA VAL A 17 -4.89 -14.47 -9.21
C VAL A 17 -5.41 -13.45 -8.21
N SER A 18 -5.48 -12.15 -8.55
CA SER A 18 -6.00 -11.14 -7.62
C SER A 18 -7.47 -11.38 -7.28
N GLU A 19 -8.31 -11.69 -8.25
CA GLU A 19 -9.74 -11.95 -8.03
C GLU A 19 -9.96 -13.21 -7.18
N LEU A 20 -9.21 -14.29 -7.43
CA LEU A 20 -9.28 -15.49 -6.60
C LEU A 20 -8.85 -15.23 -5.15
N MET A 21 -7.83 -14.39 -4.93
CA MET A 21 -7.44 -14.00 -3.57
C MET A 21 -8.51 -13.14 -2.89
N ILE A 22 -9.15 -12.23 -3.63
CA ILE A 22 -10.26 -11.43 -3.13
C ILE A 22 -11.44 -12.33 -2.75
N PHE A 23 -11.81 -13.24 -3.64
CA PHE A 23 -12.88 -14.20 -3.43
C PHE A 23 -12.61 -15.08 -2.19
N ALA A 24 -11.40 -15.62 -2.05
CA ALA A 24 -11.04 -16.44 -0.89
C ALA A 24 -11.13 -15.64 0.42
N ASN A 25 -10.53 -14.45 0.46
CA ASN A 25 -10.52 -13.60 1.66
C ASN A 25 -11.92 -13.09 2.03
N SER A 26 -12.78 -12.82 1.05
CA SER A 26 -14.17 -12.43 1.31
C SER A 26 -15.01 -13.63 1.77
N SER A 27 -14.91 -14.78 1.09
CA SER A 27 -15.67 -15.98 1.42
C SER A 27 -15.41 -16.45 2.84
N TRP A 28 -14.13 -16.57 3.23
CA TRP A 28 -13.77 -16.97 4.59
C TRP A 28 -14.08 -15.88 5.62
N GLY A 29 -13.93 -14.60 5.26
CA GLY A 29 -14.33 -13.49 6.12
C GLY A 29 -15.83 -13.49 6.43
N ILE A 30 -16.67 -13.76 5.42
CA ILE A 30 -18.12 -13.88 5.60
C ILE A 30 -18.46 -15.09 6.48
N GLN A 31 -17.83 -16.25 6.25
CA GLN A 31 -18.08 -17.43 7.08
C GLN A 31 -17.72 -17.21 8.55
N LEU A 32 -16.54 -16.63 8.83
CA LEU A 32 -16.14 -16.30 10.21
C LEU A 32 -17.13 -15.33 10.87
N LYS A 33 -17.57 -14.30 10.14
CA LYS A 33 -18.61 -13.36 10.58
C LYS A 33 -19.92 -14.09 10.90
N SER A 34 -20.42 -14.92 9.98
CA SER A 34 -21.69 -15.66 10.13
C SER A 34 -21.65 -16.64 11.30
N ALA A 35 -20.49 -17.24 11.56
CA ALA A 35 -20.27 -18.13 12.70
C ALA A 35 -19.98 -17.41 14.02
N ASN A 36 -19.97 -16.06 14.02
CA ASN A 36 -19.62 -15.23 15.17
C ASN A 36 -18.22 -15.55 15.76
N ILE A 37 -17.28 -15.94 14.89
CA ILE A 37 -15.89 -16.24 15.25
C ILE A 37 -15.07 -14.97 15.10
N ALA A 38 -14.26 -14.68 16.11
CA ALA A 38 -13.40 -13.51 16.12
C ALA A 38 -12.39 -13.58 14.97
N ALA A 39 -12.18 -12.45 14.28
CA ALA A 39 -11.20 -12.34 13.21
C ALA A 39 -10.80 -10.89 13.01
N MET A 40 -9.72 -10.68 12.26
CA MET A 40 -9.29 -9.36 11.83
C MET A 40 -9.73 -9.09 10.39
N TYR A 41 -10.56 -8.08 10.24
CA TYR A 41 -11.15 -7.64 8.98
C TYR A 41 -10.43 -6.39 8.48
N ARG A 42 -10.16 -6.35 7.17
CA ARG A 42 -9.73 -5.12 6.49
C ARG A 42 -10.97 -4.36 6.08
N VAL A 43 -11.18 -3.22 6.73
CA VAL A 43 -12.39 -2.41 6.58
C VAL A 43 -12.08 -1.12 5.85
N LYS A 44 -13.03 -0.66 5.06
CA LYS A 44 -12.98 0.65 4.40
C LYS A 44 -14.40 1.16 4.23
N THR A 45 -14.82 1.98 5.18
CA THR A 45 -16.07 2.73 5.16
C THR A 45 -15.77 4.22 5.15
N LYS A 46 -16.80 5.06 5.04
CA LYS A 46 -16.66 6.51 5.23
C LYS A 46 -16.02 6.91 6.57
N SER A 47 -16.25 6.13 7.63
CA SER A 47 -15.82 6.44 9.00
C SER A 47 -14.58 5.69 9.47
N LYS A 48 -14.24 4.55 8.85
CA LYS A 48 -13.13 3.70 9.30
C LYS A 48 -12.40 3.09 8.12
N THR A 49 -11.08 3.24 8.10
CA THR A 49 -10.18 2.55 7.18
C THR A 49 -9.07 1.91 8.00
N GLY A 50 -8.81 0.62 7.82
CA GLY A 50 -7.84 -0.06 8.67
C GLY A 50 -8.14 -1.54 8.84
N LEU A 51 -7.47 -2.14 9.80
CA LEU A 51 -7.89 -3.39 10.40
C LEU A 51 -8.96 -3.13 11.48
N SER A 52 -9.78 -4.14 11.72
CA SER A 52 -10.86 -4.10 12.69
C SER A 52 -11.15 -5.51 13.18
N THR A 53 -11.37 -5.69 14.48
CA THR A 53 -11.92 -6.93 15.04
C THR A 53 -13.43 -7.05 14.82
N VAL A 54 -14.09 -5.93 14.54
CA VAL A 54 -15.50 -5.87 14.14
C VAL A 54 -15.61 -5.99 12.62
N PRO A 55 -16.43 -6.92 12.09
CA PRO A 55 -16.65 -7.06 10.66
C PRO A 55 -17.45 -5.86 10.13
N LEU A 56 -16.84 -5.10 9.22
CA LEU A 56 -17.47 -3.99 8.50
C LEU A 56 -17.17 -4.10 7.00
N PRO A 57 -17.96 -3.43 6.15
CA PRO A 57 -17.74 -3.43 4.71
C PRO A 57 -16.38 -2.86 4.29
N HIS A 58 -15.91 -3.35 3.14
CA HIS A 58 -14.85 -2.73 2.37
C HIS A 58 -15.46 -2.10 1.10
N GLU A 59 -15.98 -0.87 1.23
CA GLU A 59 -16.81 -0.19 0.23
C GLU A 59 -16.11 -0.06 -1.14
N THR A 60 -14.82 0.25 -1.18
CA THR A 60 -14.08 0.38 -2.45
C THR A 60 -13.96 -0.93 -3.22
N MET A 61 -14.11 -2.08 -2.55
CA MET A 61 -14.09 -3.40 -3.19
C MET A 61 -15.51 -3.98 -3.33
N GLY A 62 -16.54 -3.31 -2.83
CA GLY A 62 -17.92 -3.82 -2.84
C GLY A 62 -18.14 -5.06 -1.98
N LEU A 63 -17.34 -5.27 -0.92
CA LEU A 63 -17.40 -6.48 -0.09
C LEU A 63 -18.04 -6.20 1.27
N GLU A 64 -18.93 -7.08 1.72
CA GLU A 64 -19.59 -6.98 3.03
C GLU A 64 -18.63 -7.27 4.20
N ALA A 65 -17.74 -8.25 4.02
CA ALA A 65 -16.67 -8.59 4.95
C ALA A 65 -15.45 -9.07 4.16
N TYR A 66 -14.27 -8.67 4.64
CA TYR A 66 -13.01 -8.99 3.98
C TYR A 66 -11.93 -9.27 5.04
N ALA A 67 -11.55 -10.54 5.20
CA ALA A 67 -10.52 -10.96 6.14
C ALA A 67 -9.34 -11.54 5.36
N TRP A 68 -8.13 -11.05 5.61
CA TRP A 68 -6.95 -11.63 4.99
C TRP A 68 -6.66 -13.00 5.59
N VAL A 69 -6.62 -14.03 4.75
CA VAL A 69 -6.32 -15.43 5.12
C VAL A 69 -5.41 -16.13 4.10
N SER A 70 -5.22 -15.55 2.91
CA SER A 70 -4.54 -16.20 1.79
C SER A 70 -3.01 -16.10 1.79
N SER A 71 -2.40 -15.47 2.80
CA SER A 71 -0.95 -15.22 2.83
C SER A 71 -0.31 -15.38 4.24
N PRO A 72 -0.58 -16.48 4.97
CA PRO A 72 -0.15 -16.67 6.37
C PRO A 72 1.37 -16.69 6.55
N LEU A 73 2.13 -17.09 5.53
CA LEU A 73 3.59 -17.18 5.60
C LEU A 73 4.29 -15.81 5.59
N ARG A 74 3.59 -14.76 5.14
CA ARG A 74 4.19 -13.42 4.93
C ARG A 74 3.41 -12.29 5.61
N ARG A 75 2.23 -12.56 6.15
CA ARG A 75 1.42 -11.59 6.89
C ARG A 75 0.91 -12.24 8.17
N TYR A 76 1.30 -11.67 9.31
CA TYR A 76 0.92 -12.20 10.61
C TYR A 76 -0.61 -12.19 10.84
N VAL A 77 -1.31 -11.19 10.31
CA VAL A 77 -2.78 -11.12 10.34
C VAL A 77 -3.43 -12.33 9.67
N ASP A 78 -2.91 -12.76 8.52
CA ASP A 78 -3.41 -13.96 7.83
C ASP A 78 -3.19 -15.23 8.67
N LEU A 79 -2.04 -15.34 9.34
CA LEU A 79 -1.74 -16.46 10.22
C LEU A 79 -2.72 -16.51 11.41
N VAL A 80 -2.99 -15.38 12.05
CA VAL A 80 -3.93 -15.30 13.17
C VAL A 80 -5.35 -15.62 12.72
N ASN A 81 -5.80 -15.08 11.59
CA ASN A 81 -7.11 -15.41 11.03
C ASN A 81 -7.21 -16.89 10.63
N GLN A 82 -6.14 -17.51 10.13
CA GLN A 82 -6.13 -18.94 9.85
C GLN A 82 -6.27 -19.79 11.11
N ARG A 83 -5.70 -19.39 12.25
CA ARG A 83 -5.92 -20.10 13.53
C ARG A 83 -7.41 -20.13 13.89
N GLN A 84 -8.09 -18.98 13.77
CA GLN A 84 -9.53 -18.86 14.02
C GLN A 84 -10.35 -19.69 13.02
N LEU A 85 -9.98 -19.67 11.75
CA LEU A 85 -10.62 -20.46 10.70
C LEU A 85 -10.45 -21.97 10.93
N ILE A 86 -9.26 -22.43 11.30
CA ILE A 86 -9.01 -23.84 11.61
C ILE A 86 -9.82 -24.28 12.82
N SER A 87 -9.87 -23.46 13.89
CA SER A 87 -10.74 -23.74 15.05
C SER A 87 -12.20 -23.88 14.61
N HIS A 88 -12.70 -22.97 13.77
CA HIS A 88 -14.06 -23.03 13.26
C HIS A 88 -14.32 -24.32 12.45
N LEU A 89 -13.45 -24.65 11.50
CA LEU A 89 -13.63 -25.80 10.61
C LEU A 89 -13.53 -27.15 11.34
N LEU A 90 -12.68 -27.24 12.37
CA LEU A 90 -12.49 -28.45 13.16
C LEU A 90 -13.38 -28.50 14.41
N SER A 91 -14.26 -27.51 14.60
CA SER A 91 -15.10 -27.37 15.81
C SER A 91 -14.31 -27.36 17.12
N TYR A 92 -13.12 -26.74 17.10
CA TYR A 92 -12.35 -26.46 18.31
C TYR A 92 -12.70 -25.10 18.88
N GLU A 93 -12.41 -24.91 20.17
CA GLU A 93 -12.51 -23.60 20.80
C GLU A 93 -11.62 -22.58 20.04
N PRO A 94 -12.16 -21.42 19.65
CA PRO A 94 -11.38 -20.38 19.02
C PRO A 94 -10.30 -19.83 19.96
N THR A 95 -9.08 -19.64 19.45
CA THR A 95 -7.97 -19.06 20.23
C THR A 95 -8.27 -17.68 20.82
N TYR A 96 -9.12 -16.89 20.16
CA TYR A 96 -9.47 -15.52 20.54
C TYR A 96 -10.99 -15.40 20.57
N SER A 97 -11.52 -14.74 21.58
CA SER A 97 -12.93 -14.36 21.64
C SER A 97 -13.18 -13.01 20.95
N ASN A 98 -14.44 -12.68 20.68
CA ASN A 98 -14.82 -11.39 20.10
C ASN A 98 -14.47 -10.18 20.98
N THR A 99 -14.25 -10.40 22.28
CA THR A 99 -13.84 -9.39 23.25
C THR A 99 -12.37 -9.51 23.65
N SER A 100 -11.57 -10.26 22.90
CA SER A 100 -10.16 -10.51 23.20
C SER A 100 -9.34 -9.22 23.13
N GLU A 101 -8.79 -8.79 24.26
CA GLU A 101 -7.82 -7.70 24.33
C GLU A 101 -6.55 -8.04 23.56
N ASP A 102 -6.09 -9.30 23.62
CA ASP A 102 -4.95 -9.78 22.85
C ASP A 102 -5.15 -9.60 21.34
N LEU A 103 -6.34 -9.90 20.81
CA LEU A 103 -6.63 -9.72 19.39
C LEU A 103 -6.61 -8.24 18.99
N ASN A 104 -7.12 -7.36 19.85
CA ASN A 104 -7.05 -5.90 19.62
C ASN A 104 -5.60 -5.38 19.70
N SER A 105 -4.79 -5.90 20.62
CA SER A 105 -3.36 -5.60 20.74
C SER A 105 -2.61 -6.01 19.47
N ILE A 106 -2.86 -7.23 18.97
CA ILE A 106 -2.29 -7.72 17.70
C ILE A 106 -2.64 -6.80 16.52
N VAL A 107 -3.88 -6.31 16.44
CA VAL A 107 -4.29 -5.35 15.40
C VAL A 107 -3.45 -4.08 15.47
N SER A 108 -3.34 -3.48 16.65
CA SER A 108 -2.58 -2.23 16.87
C SER A 108 -1.09 -2.41 16.54
N ASP A 109 -0.49 -3.50 17.01
CA ASP A 109 0.91 -3.82 16.75
C ASP A 109 1.18 -4.06 15.27
N PHE A 110 0.29 -4.81 14.61
CA PHE A 110 0.40 -5.06 13.19
C PHE A 110 0.29 -3.76 12.39
N GLU A 111 -0.70 -2.91 12.64
CA GLU A 111 -0.86 -1.65 11.90
C GLU A 111 0.37 -0.74 12.07
N THR A 112 0.88 -0.64 13.29
CA THR A 112 2.10 0.12 13.60
C THR A 112 3.30 -0.40 12.80
N LYS A 113 3.56 -1.72 12.87
CA LYS A 113 4.69 -2.33 12.16
C LYS A 113 4.52 -2.26 10.64
N TYR A 114 3.31 -2.49 10.14
CA TYR A 114 3.01 -2.45 8.71
C TYR A 114 3.23 -1.05 8.14
N ALA A 115 2.86 0.01 8.88
CA ALA A 115 3.16 1.39 8.50
C ALA A 115 4.68 1.66 8.43
N GLN A 116 5.44 1.23 9.45
CA GLN A 116 6.91 1.36 9.48
C GLN A 116 7.58 0.66 8.30
N TYR A 117 7.16 -0.56 7.95
CA TYR A 117 7.66 -1.27 6.77
C TYR A 117 7.33 -0.52 5.48
N ALA A 118 6.13 0.06 5.37
CA ALA A 118 5.73 0.83 4.20
C ALA A 118 6.55 2.13 4.06
N ASP A 119 6.88 2.81 5.16
CA ASP A 119 7.79 3.96 5.16
C ASP A 119 9.19 3.58 4.70
N PHE A 120 9.73 2.48 5.23
CA PHE A 120 11.04 1.98 4.83
C PHE A 120 11.08 1.60 3.34
N GLN A 121 10.06 0.90 2.85
CA GLN A 121 9.92 0.56 1.44
C GLN A 121 9.92 1.82 0.56
N ARG A 122 9.11 2.84 0.90
CA ARG A 122 9.09 4.11 0.16
C ARG A 122 10.46 4.80 0.15
N SER A 123 11.15 4.81 1.29
CA SER A 123 12.50 5.38 1.39
C SER A 123 13.50 4.64 0.50
N MET A 124 13.46 3.31 0.51
CA MET A 124 14.31 2.46 -0.33
C MET A 124 14.01 2.62 -1.82
N GLU A 125 12.74 2.63 -2.23
CA GLU A 125 12.34 2.87 -3.63
C GLU A 125 12.80 4.25 -4.11
N ARG A 126 12.65 5.28 -3.26
CA ARG A 126 13.17 6.63 -3.53
C ARG A 126 14.68 6.64 -3.70
N PHE A 127 15.42 5.98 -2.80
CA PHE A 127 16.89 5.91 -2.88
C PHE A 127 17.33 5.36 -4.24
N TRP A 128 16.72 4.27 -4.70
CA TRP A 128 17.05 3.68 -5.99
C TRP A 128 16.68 4.57 -7.17
N CYS A 129 15.58 5.33 -7.08
CA CYS A 129 15.25 6.36 -8.05
C CYS A 129 16.32 7.47 -8.11
N LEU A 130 16.79 7.96 -6.96
CA LEU A 130 17.84 8.97 -6.89
C LEU A 130 19.18 8.44 -7.44
N LYS A 131 19.54 7.20 -7.10
CA LYS A 131 20.71 6.53 -7.69
C LYS A 131 20.59 6.42 -9.20
N TRP A 132 19.40 6.12 -9.71
CA TRP A 132 19.14 6.04 -11.14
C TRP A 132 19.32 7.41 -11.82
N VAL A 133 18.80 8.51 -11.26
CA VAL A 133 19.00 9.85 -11.84
C VAL A 133 20.48 10.26 -11.79
N GLN A 134 21.17 9.98 -10.68
CA GLN A 134 22.58 10.36 -10.49
C GLN A 134 23.49 9.76 -11.57
N GLN A 135 23.24 8.51 -11.98
CA GLN A 135 24.03 7.83 -13.01
C GLN A 135 23.69 8.25 -14.45
N THR A 136 22.55 8.92 -14.67
CA THR A 136 22.17 9.42 -16.01
C THR A 136 22.72 10.83 -16.23
N ASP A 137 23.08 11.15 -17.49
CA ASP A 137 23.43 12.52 -17.89
C ASP A 137 22.20 13.43 -18.03
N GLN A 138 21.00 12.85 -18.03
CA GLN A 138 19.74 13.58 -18.06
C GLN A 138 19.51 14.32 -16.73
N ARG A 139 19.15 15.60 -16.83
CA ARG A 139 18.80 16.46 -15.68
C ARG A 139 17.42 17.06 -15.77
N GLU A 140 16.81 17.06 -16.96
CA GLU A 140 15.46 17.56 -17.20
C GLU A 140 14.49 16.41 -17.42
N PHE A 141 13.32 16.48 -16.78
CA PHE A 141 12.35 15.40 -16.77
C PHE A 141 10.94 15.95 -16.89
N GLU A 142 10.12 15.28 -17.69
CA GLU A 142 8.66 15.46 -17.65
C GLU A 142 8.11 14.84 -16.36
N ALA A 143 7.18 15.56 -15.75
CA ALA A 143 6.55 15.18 -14.51
C ALA A 143 5.08 15.55 -14.48
N GLU A 144 4.32 14.82 -13.69
CA GLU A 144 2.91 15.07 -13.41
C GLU A 144 2.77 15.72 -12.03
N VAL A 145 2.01 16.82 -11.97
CA VAL A 145 1.70 17.51 -10.70
C VAL A 145 0.75 16.66 -9.87
N LEU A 146 1.19 16.24 -8.69
CA LEU A 146 0.36 15.45 -7.75
C LEU A 146 -0.50 16.36 -6.87
N ARG A 147 0.11 17.40 -6.30
CA ARG A 147 -0.53 18.41 -5.45
C ARG A 147 0.45 19.55 -5.19
N GLU A 148 -0.03 20.79 -5.10
CA GLU A 148 0.83 21.96 -4.85
C GLU A 148 2.08 21.91 -5.73
N ASN A 149 3.30 21.88 -5.15
CA ASN A 149 4.56 21.76 -5.85
C ASN A 149 5.20 20.36 -5.76
N LEU A 150 4.43 19.33 -5.39
CA LEU A 150 4.85 17.94 -5.46
C LEU A 150 4.53 17.37 -6.84
N VAL A 151 5.56 16.90 -7.53
CA VAL A 151 5.44 16.28 -8.86
C VAL A 151 6.02 14.89 -8.84
N ARG A 152 5.53 14.01 -9.72
CA ARG A 152 6.09 12.68 -9.96
C ARG A 152 6.67 12.63 -11.36
N LEU A 153 7.92 12.18 -11.49
CA LEU A 153 8.51 11.96 -12.82
C LEU A 153 7.72 10.91 -13.61
N ASP A 154 7.64 11.08 -14.92
CA ASP A 154 6.89 10.16 -15.77
C ASP A 154 7.61 8.83 -15.99
N ILE A 155 8.93 8.88 -16.11
CA ILE A 155 9.75 7.71 -16.48
C ILE A 155 10.08 6.79 -15.30
N ILE A 156 10.05 7.31 -14.07
CA ILE A 156 10.37 6.58 -12.84
C ILE A 156 9.47 7.08 -11.70
N PRO A 157 9.18 6.27 -10.67
CA PRO A 157 8.27 6.66 -9.57
C PRO A 157 8.92 7.62 -8.54
N LEU A 158 9.76 8.56 -8.99
CA LEU A 158 10.38 9.56 -8.14
C LEU A 158 9.43 10.75 -7.95
N VAL A 159 9.05 11.01 -6.69
CA VAL A 159 8.29 12.20 -6.32
C VAL A 159 9.24 13.28 -5.79
N CYS A 160 9.20 14.49 -6.33
CA CYS A 160 10.05 15.60 -5.90
C CYS A 160 9.23 16.83 -5.55
N LYS A 161 9.75 17.64 -4.62
CA LYS A 161 9.25 18.98 -4.36
C LYS A 161 9.97 19.95 -5.31
N VAL A 162 9.20 20.75 -6.02
CA VAL A 162 9.70 21.66 -7.06
C VAL A 162 9.69 23.09 -6.56
N ASN A 163 10.83 23.76 -6.69
CA ASN A 163 10.95 25.18 -6.33
C ASN A 163 10.44 26.08 -7.46
N ASN A 164 9.95 27.27 -7.10
CA ASN A 164 9.50 28.32 -8.02
C ASN A 164 8.37 27.92 -8.98
N MET A 165 7.52 26.96 -8.59
CA MET A 165 6.37 26.57 -9.40
C MET A 165 5.23 27.59 -9.20
N THR A 166 4.79 28.21 -10.28
CA THR A 166 3.80 29.32 -10.26
C THR A 166 2.37 28.85 -10.50
N GLU A 167 2.17 27.83 -11.34
CA GLU A 167 0.86 27.27 -11.66
C GLU A 167 0.78 25.79 -11.29
N THR A 168 -0.28 25.42 -10.58
CA THR A 168 -0.42 24.08 -9.97
C THR A 168 -1.75 23.47 -10.37
N ASN A 169 -1.83 22.90 -11.57
CA ASN A 169 -2.97 22.08 -11.96
C ASN A 169 -2.68 20.60 -11.67
N VAL A 170 -3.43 19.98 -10.75
CA VAL A 170 -3.27 18.55 -10.43
C VAL A 170 -3.51 17.71 -11.68
N GLY A 171 -2.61 16.77 -11.95
CA GLY A 171 -2.58 16.00 -13.20
C GLY A 171 -1.96 16.74 -14.39
N GLY A 172 -1.64 18.04 -14.23
CA GLY A 172 -0.95 18.83 -15.23
C GLY A 172 0.48 18.34 -15.47
N LYS A 173 0.95 18.49 -16.70
CA LYS A 173 2.31 18.11 -17.11
C LYS A 173 3.24 19.30 -17.03
N VAL A 174 4.44 19.06 -16.49
CA VAL A 174 5.47 20.08 -16.32
C VAL A 174 6.83 19.51 -16.68
N LEU A 175 7.73 20.39 -17.10
CA LEU A 175 9.14 20.10 -17.25
C LEU A 175 9.89 20.63 -16.02
N ILE A 176 10.66 19.77 -15.36
CA ILE A 176 11.48 20.15 -14.20
C ILE A 176 12.95 19.82 -14.44
N ARG A 177 13.84 20.49 -13.73
CA ARG A 177 15.26 20.13 -13.67
C ARG A 177 15.65 19.66 -12.28
N ILE A 178 16.33 18.52 -12.18
CA ILE A 178 16.96 18.05 -10.95
C ILE A 178 18.33 18.71 -10.83
N LEU A 179 18.55 19.41 -9.71
CA LEU A 179 19.74 20.23 -9.49
C LEU A 179 20.81 19.46 -8.72
N ASP A 180 20.47 19.03 -7.50
CA ASP A 180 21.37 18.30 -6.61
C ASP A 180 20.70 17.06 -6.03
N ILE A 181 21.50 16.04 -5.74
CA ILE A 181 21.05 14.76 -5.17
C ILE A 181 21.94 14.43 -3.97
N ASN A 182 21.32 14.32 -2.81
CA ASN A 182 21.96 13.80 -1.62
C ASN A 182 21.36 12.43 -1.29
N LEU A 183 22.17 11.39 -1.48
CA LEU A 183 21.77 10.01 -1.25
C LEU A 183 21.71 9.62 0.22
N PHE A 184 22.52 10.29 1.06
CA PHE A 184 22.56 10.01 2.50
C PHE A 184 21.26 10.47 3.16
N ASP A 185 20.82 11.68 2.83
CA ASP A 185 19.57 12.26 3.32
C ASP A 185 18.35 11.87 2.46
N ASN A 186 18.57 11.06 1.41
CA ASN A 186 17.54 10.59 0.47
C ASN A 186 16.69 11.73 -0.11
N PHE A 187 17.31 12.84 -0.52
CA PHE A 187 16.62 13.98 -1.13
C PHE A 187 17.24 14.42 -2.45
N ALA A 188 16.44 15.16 -3.22
CA ALA A 188 16.89 15.90 -4.38
C ALA A 188 16.22 17.27 -4.40
N THR A 189 16.94 18.27 -4.88
CA THR A 189 16.41 19.60 -5.17
C THR A 189 16.01 19.67 -6.63
N SER A 190 14.90 20.36 -6.91
CA SER A 190 14.43 20.53 -8.29
C SER A 190 13.84 21.91 -8.52
N GLU A 191 13.94 22.39 -9.74
CA GLU A 191 13.36 23.66 -10.19
C GLU A 191 12.34 23.42 -11.31
N TRP A 192 11.31 24.24 -11.32
CA TRP A 192 10.34 24.28 -12.41
C TRP A 192 10.95 24.99 -13.62
N ILE A 193 10.79 24.40 -14.81
CA ILE A 193 11.20 25.04 -16.08
C ILE A 193 9.98 25.67 -16.76
N LYS A 194 8.95 24.86 -17.05
CA LYS A 194 7.73 25.29 -17.75
C LYS A 194 6.61 24.25 -17.62
N ASN A 195 5.39 24.66 -17.94
CA ASN A 195 4.27 23.76 -18.19
C ASN A 195 4.38 23.14 -19.59
N LEU A 196 3.78 21.96 -19.78
CA LEU A 196 3.73 21.21 -21.04
C LEU A 196 2.31 21.14 -21.60
#